data_AF-A0A844X156-F1
#
_entry.id   AF-A0A844X156-F1
#
_cell.length_a   1.000
_cell.length_b   1.000
_cell.length_c   1.000
_cell.angle_alpha   90.00
_cell.angle_beta   90.00
_cell.angle_gamma   90.00
#
_symmetry.space_group_name_H-M   'P 1'
#
loop_
_entity.id
_entity.type
_entity.pdbx_description
1 polymer ?
#
loop_
_entity_poly.entity_id
_entity_poly.type
_entity_poly.pdbx_seq_one_letter_code
_entity_poly.pdbx_strand_id
1 'polypeptide(L)' 'MQRLVYFLYHVRYEDTDDEDVKLIGIYSSHEQAELAIEQLKNKPGFIDYPDDFQITENVLNQDGWVDGFIDLPE' A
#
# COMPACT_ATOMS: atom_id res chain seq x y z
N MET A 1 -17.45 -14.84 -9.70
CA MET A 1 -17.51 -14.05 -8.45
C MET A 1 -16.26 -13.20 -8.39
N GLN A 2 -16.41 -11.89 -8.17
CA GLN A 2 -15.28 -11.01 -7.91
C GLN A 2 -14.79 -11.25 -6.48
N ARG A 3 -13.47 -11.38 -6.29
CA ARG A 3 -12.87 -11.57 -4.96
C ARG A 3 -12.21 -10.27 -4.56
N LEU A 4 -12.63 -9.71 -3.43
CA LEU A 4 -11.97 -8.55 -2.84
C LEU A 4 -10.64 -8.96 -2.20
N VAL A 5 -9.66 -8.09 -2.33
CA VAL A 5 -8.34 -8.17 -1.71
C VAL A 5 -7.98 -6.81 -1.14
N TYR A 6 -7.06 -6.80 -0.18
CA TYR A 6 -6.71 -5.63 0.61
C TYR A 6 -5.22 -5.40 0.48
N PHE A 7 -4.84 -4.31 -0.16
CA PHE A 7 -3.46 -3.91 -0.29
C PHE A 7 -3.07 -3.13 0.97
N LEU A 8 -1.95 -3.48 1.57
CA LEU A 8 -1.36 -2.75 2.68
C LEU A 8 -0.11 -2.03 2.20
N TYR A 9 -0.12 -0.71 2.32
CA TYR A 9 1.02 0.14 2.04
C TYR A 9 1.51 0.81 3.32
N HIS A 10 2.78 1.22 3.32
CA HIS A 10 3.32 2.24 4.21
C HIS A 10 3.76 3.41 3.34
N VAL A 11 3.15 4.58 3.53
CA VAL A 11 3.33 5.74 2.64
C VAL A 11 3.78 6.93 3.46
N ARG A 12 4.99 7.39 3.19
CA ARG A 12 5.52 8.63 3.80
C ARG A 12 5.48 9.75 2.76
N TYR A 13 4.80 10.83 3.11
CA TYR A 13 4.85 12.08 2.36
C TYR A 13 6.04 12.89 2.88
N GLU A 14 7.14 12.93 2.14
CA GLU A 14 8.24 13.83 2.45
C GLU A 14 7.91 15.24 1.91
N ASP A 15 8.55 16.31 2.43
CA ASP A 15 8.32 17.70 1.96
C ASP A 15 8.81 17.95 0.50
N THR A 16 9.20 16.89 -0.19
CA THR A 16 9.56 16.83 -1.60
C THR A 16 8.45 16.11 -2.37
N ASP A 17 8.30 16.34 -3.68
CA ASP A 17 7.31 15.65 -4.54
C ASP A 17 7.54 14.11 -4.65
N ASP A 18 8.39 13.53 -3.82
CA ASP A 18 8.73 12.11 -3.76
C ASP A 18 7.97 11.44 -2.62
N GLU A 19 6.99 10.60 -2.96
CA GLU A 19 6.34 9.70 -2.01
C GLU A 19 7.22 8.47 -1.77
N ASP A 20 7.56 8.18 -0.51
CA ASP A 20 8.22 6.93 -0.15
C ASP A 20 7.16 5.86 0.16
N VAL A 21 6.77 5.14 -0.90
CA VAL A 21 5.73 4.10 -0.86
C VAL A 21 6.34 2.70 -0.75
N LYS A 22 5.91 1.93 0.26
CA LYS A 22 6.25 0.52 0.43
C LYS A 22 5.00 -0.35 0.39
N LEU A 23 4.90 -1.26 -0.58
CA LEU A 23 3.91 -2.34 -0.54
C LEU A 23 4.34 -3.38 0.50
N ILE A 24 3.55 -3.54 1.55
CA ILE A 24 3.79 -4.52 2.61
C ILE A 24 3.23 -5.89 2.21
N GLY A 25 2.02 -5.92 1.64
CA GLY A 25 1.37 -7.15 1.27
C GLY A 25 -0.03 -6.97 0.68
N ILE A 26 -0.58 -8.08 0.17
CA ILE A 26 -1.94 -8.17 -0.34
C ILE A 26 -2.66 -9.28 0.42
N TYR A 27 -3.77 -8.95 1.05
CA TYR A 27 -4.48 -9.82 1.97
C TYR A 27 -5.87 -10.18 1.44
N SER A 28 -6.39 -11.32 1.91
CA SER A 28 -7.72 -11.79 1.51
C SER A 28 -8.87 -11.22 2.34
N SER A 29 -8.56 -10.50 3.42
CA SER A 29 -9.49 -9.78 4.28
C SER A 29 -8.82 -8.55 4.89
N HIS A 30 -9.63 -7.56 5.29
CA HIS A 30 -9.18 -6.37 5.99
C HIS A 30 -8.47 -6.72 7.31
N GLU A 31 -9.05 -7.63 8.10
CA GLU A 31 -8.49 -8.08 9.39
C GLU A 31 -7.08 -8.67 9.24
N GLN A 32 -6.80 -9.40 8.15
CA GLN A 32 -5.45 -9.93 7.90
C GLN A 32 -4.42 -8.81 7.65
N ALA A 33 -4.83 -7.72 6.99
CA ALA A 33 -3.98 -6.55 6.79
C ALA A 33 -3.73 -5.82 8.12
N GLU A 34 -4.76 -5.65 8.96
CA GLU A 34 -4.62 -5.04 10.30
C GLU A 34 -3.67 -5.84 11.20
N LEU A 35 -3.76 -7.18 11.18
CA LEU A 35 -2.82 -8.04 11.91
C LEU A 35 -1.37 -7.85 11.45
N ALA A 36 -1.15 -7.62 10.16
CA ALA A 36 0.18 -7.33 9.64
C ALA A 36 0.72 -5.98 10.11
N ILE A 37 -0.14 -4.95 10.19
CA ILE A 37 0.21 -3.65 10.80
C ILE A 37 0.69 -3.85 12.23
N GLU A 38 -0.09 -4.57 13.06
CA GLU A 38 0.26 -4.81 14.47
C GLU A 38 1.61 -5.53 14.63
N GLN A 39 1.95 -6.45 13.71
CA GLN A 39 3.22 -7.17 13.71
C GLN A 39 4.42 -6.30 13.28
N LEU A 40 4.18 -5.32 12.42
CA LEU A 40 5.22 -4.53 11.76
C LEU A 40 5.45 -3.16 12.38
N LYS A 41 4.43 -2.53 12.98
CA LYS A 41 4.49 -1.15 13.50
C LYS A 41 5.60 -0.91 14.54
N ASN A 42 6.10 -1.96 15.19
CA ASN A 42 7.19 -1.88 16.17
C ASN A 42 8.56 -2.29 15.61
N LYS A 43 8.69 -2.55 14.31
CA LYS A 43 9.97 -2.90 13.67
C LYS A 43 10.77 -1.62 13.34
N PRO A 44 12.11 -1.71 13.23
CA PRO A 44 12.94 -0.57 12.86
C PRO A 44 12.46 0.11 11.58
N GLY A 45 12.45 1.45 11.57
CA GLY A 45 11.93 2.27 10.47
C GLY A 45 10.41 2.48 10.53
N PHE A 46 9.61 1.44 10.79
CA PHE A 46 8.15 1.59 10.93
C PHE A 46 7.75 2.18 12.28
N ILE A 47 8.52 1.92 13.34
CA ILE A 47 8.26 2.45 14.68
C ILE A 47 8.31 3.98 14.76
N ASP A 48 9.04 4.61 13.86
CA ASP A 48 9.15 6.07 13.77
C ASP A 48 7.92 6.69 13.08
N TYR A 49 7.17 5.87 12.33
CA TYR A 49 6.00 6.27 11.52
C TYR A 49 4.88 5.22 11.62
N PRO A 50 4.35 4.95 12.83
CA PRO A 50 3.43 3.83 13.06
C PRO A 50 2.03 4.04 12.47
N ASP A 51 1.67 5.29 12.14
CA ASP A 51 0.36 5.68 11.63
C ASP A 51 0.31 5.80 10.10
N ASP A 52 1.46 5.67 9.42
CA ASP A 52 1.60 5.84 7.97
C ASP A 52 1.23 4.58 7.17
N PHE A 53 0.61 3.59 7.82
CA PHE A 53 0.06 2.41 7.14
C PHE A 53 -1.31 2.72 6.52
N GLN A 54 -1.52 2.29 5.29
CA GLN A 54 -2.76 2.50 4.54
C GLN A 54 -3.26 1.17 3.97
N ILE A 55 -4.53 0.85 4.21
CA ILE A 55 -5.21 -0.31 3.62
C ILE A 55 -6.14 0.19 2.51
N THR A 56 -6.04 -0.42 1.32
CA THR A 56 -6.91 -0.10 0.18
C THR A 56 -7.57 -1.36 -0.37
N GLU A 57 -8.88 -1.29 -0.59
CA GLU A 57 -9.66 -2.38 -1.18
C GLU A 57 -9.47 -2.44 -2.70
N ASN A 58 -9.30 -3.65 -3.23
CA ASN A 58 -9.15 -3.90 -4.65
C ASN A 58 -9.85 -5.21 -5.07
N VAL A 59 -10.15 -5.35 -6.36
CA VAL A 59 -10.69 -6.60 -6.92
C VAL A 59 -9.56 -7.43 -7.50
N LEU A 60 -9.49 -8.69 -7.11
CA LEU A 60 -8.51 -9.64 -7.63
C LEU A 60 -8.74 -9.89 -9.13
N ASN A 61 -7.64 -9.97 -9.89
CA ASN A 61 -7.62 -10.15 -11.35
C ASN A 61 -8.27 -8.98 -12.12
N GLN A 62 -8.13 -7.77 -11.59
CA GLN A 62 -8.49 -6.53 -12.28
C GLN A 62 -7.23 -5.70 -12.50
N ASP A 63 -7.09 -5.13 -13.69
CA ASP A 63 -6.01 -4.20 -14.02
C ASP A 63 -6.32 -2.81 -13.44
N GLY A 64 -5.36 -2.23 -12.72
CA GLY A 64 -5.49 -0.87 -12.15
C GLY A 64 -5.09 0.25 -13.11
N TRP A 65 -4.29 -0.06 -14.13
CA TRP A 65 -3.87 0.87 -15.17
C TRP A 65 -4.12 0.24 -16.53
N VAL A 66 -5.00 0.84 -17.33
CA VAL A 66 -5.38 0.30 -18.64
C VAL A 66 -5.13 1.27 -19.81
N ASP A 67 -4.85 2.53 -19.51
CA ASP A 67 -4.80 3.60 -20.53
C ASP A 67 -3.42 3.76 -21.20
N GLY A 68 -2.40 3.00 -20.77
CA GLY A 68 -1.00 3.21 -21.18
C GLY A 68 -0.36 4.45 -20.54
N PHE A 69 0.94 4.66 -20.72
CA PHE A 69 1.67 5.82 -20.15
C PHE A 69 2.29 6.67 -21.26
N ILE A 70 2.49 7.96 -20.98
CA ILE A 70 3.21 8.89 -21.85
C ILE A 70 4.55 9.25 -21.21
N ASP A 71 5.62 9.18 -21.97
CA ASP A 71 6.91 9.74 -21.56
C ASP A 71 6.93 11.23 -21.93
N LEU A 72 7.00 12.10 -20.93
CA LEU A 72 7.26 13.51 -21.17
C LEU A 72 8.76 13.70 -21.42
N PRO A 73 9.17 14.42 -22.47
CA PRO A 73 10.58 14.72 -22.69
C PRO A 73 11.14 15.61 -21.56
N GLU A 74 12.36 15.30 -21.11
CA GLU A 74 13.14 16.09 -20.12
C GLU A 74 13.38 17.53 -20.57
#